data_AF-A0A2P5CLS6-F1
#
_entry.id   AF-A0A2P5CLS6-F1
#
_cell.length_a   1.000
_cell.length_b   1.000
_cell.length_c   1.000
_cell.angle_alpha   90.00
_cell.angle_beta   90.00
_cell.angle_gamma   90.00
#
_symmetry.space_group_name_H-M   'P 1'
#
loop_
_entity.id
_entity.type
_entity.pdbx_description
1 polymer ?
#
loop_
_entity_poly.entity_id
_entity_poly.type
_entity_poly.pdbx_seq_one_letter_code
_entity_poly.pdbx_strand_id
1 'polypeptide(L)'
;MVVSLTNPSSPPQCLRLGDGGPETIKITFGEGSSFNYVKHRVDAVDKDNFTHAYNLIEGDALSDKLEKISYETKLVASPDGSSVIKSVSKYHMFGDVEIKEEHVKEGKEKASHLFKLIEGYLKDHPDVYN
;
A
#
# COMPACT_ATOMS: atom_id res chain seq x y z
N MET A 1 3.90 1.48 -7.43
CA MET A 1 5.11 1.05 -6.70
C MET A 1 4.66 0.06 -5.62
N VAL A 2 4.73 -1.24 -5.89
CA VAL A 2 4.58 -2.25 -4.82
C VAL A 2 5.92 -2.25 -4.12
N VAL A 3 6.00 -1.59 -2.96
CA VAL A 3 7.19 -1.61 -2.13
C VAL A 3 7.18 -2.96 -1.44
N SER A 4 7.87 -3.93 -2.03
CA SER A 4 8.22 -5.17 -1.35
C SER A 4 9.24 -4.83 -0.27
N LEU A 5 8.77 -4.54 0.94
CA LEU A 5 9.63 -4.43 2.11
C LEU A 5 10.18 -5.82 2.45
N THR A 6 11.33 -6.17 1.88
CA THR A 6 12.11 -7.31 2.35
C THR A 6 12.92 -6.88 3.58
N ASN A 7 12.44 -7.25 4.75
CA ASN A 7 13.23 -7.25 5.98
C ASN A 7 14.31 -8.36 5.85
N PRO A 8 15.61 -8.09 6.08
CA PRO A 8 16.68 -9.06 5.82
C PRO A 8 16.73 -10.30 6.73
N SER A 9 15.82 -10.45 7.71
CA SER A 9 15.85 -11.58 8.66
C SER A 9 14.85 -12.72 8.37
N SER A 10 13.91 -12.56 7.44
CA SER A 10 13.11 -13.66 6.89
C SER A 10 12.39 -13.19 5.61
N PRO A 11 12.41 -13.97 4.51
CA PRO A 11 11.80 -13.54 3.26
C PRO A 11 10.27 -13.53 3.42
N PRO A 12 9.57 -12.38 3.28
CA PRO A 12 8.13 -12.40 3.10
C PRO A 12 7.83 -13.14 1.80
N GLN A 13 7.25 -14.35 1.91
CA GLN A 13 6.85 -15.13 0.74
C GLN A 13 5.66 -14.46 0.06
N CYS A 14 5.93 -13.69 -0.98
CA CYS A 14 4.93 -13.10 -1.86
C CYS A 14 4.44 -14.17 -2.86
N LEU A 15 3.28 -14.77 -2.59
CA LEU A 15 2.64 -15.70 -3.52
C LEU A 15 1.80 -14.87 -4.52
N ARG A 16 2.26 -14.76 -5.77
CA ARG A 16 1.46 -14.22 -6.88
C ARG A 16 0.44 -15.26 -7.32
N LEU A 17 -0.85 -14.91 -7.30
CA LEU A 17 -1.93 -15.72 -7.84
C LEU A 17 -2.59 -14.92 -8.98
N GLY A 18 -2.28 -15.23 -10.24
CA GLY A 18 -2.97 -14.58 -11.36
C GLY A 18 -2.47 -14.93 -12.77
N ASP A 19 -3.34 -15.56 -13.55
CA ASP A 19 -3.18 -15.88 -14.97
C ASP A 19 -3.72 -14.75 -15.89
N GLY A 20 -3.26 -13.50 -15.71
CA GLY A 20 -3.51 -12.43 -16.70
C GLY A 20 -4.79 -11.57 -16.52
N GLY A 21 -5.38 -11.52 -15.32
CA GLY A 21 -6.41 -10.55 -14.90
C GLY A 21 -5.95 -9.67 -13.72
N PRO A 22 -6.79 -8.77 -13.14
CA PRO A 22 -6.40 -7.89 -12.02
C PRO A 22 -5.68 -8.69 -10.91
N GLU A 23 -4.38 -8.40 -10.75
CA GLU A 23 -3.46 -9.26 -10.01
C GLU A 23 -3.75 -9.23 -8.51
N THR A 24 -3.94 -10.40 -7.91
CA THR A 24 -4.14 -10.54 -6.48
C THR A 24 -2.84 -10.99 -5.82
N ILE A 25 -2.36 -10.21 -4.87
CA ILE A 25 -1.09 -10.38 -4.18
C ILE A 25 -1.38 -10.70 -2.71
N LYS A 26 -0.97 -11.88 -2.25
CA LYS A 26 -1.01 -12.22 -0.82
C LYS A 26 0.35 -11.91 -0.19
N ILE A 27 0.31 -11.11 0.86
CA ILE A 27 1.47 -10.72 1.67
C ILE A 27 1.31 -11.39 3.03
N THR A 28 2.24 -12.27 3.38
CA THR A 28 2.34 -12.87 4.71
C THR A 28 3.43 -12.14 5.49
N PHE A 29 3.12 -11.68 6.69
CA PHE A 29 4.09 -11.03 7.56
C PHE A 29 4.80 -12.08 8.43
N GLY A 30 6.07 -11.82 8.77
CA GLY A 30 6.86 -12.70 9.62
C GLY A 30 6.46 -12.66 11.10
N GLU A 31 7.01 -13.58 11.89
CA GLU A 31 6.80 -13.64 13.35
C GLU A 31 7.10 -12.30 14.03
N GLY A 32 6.18 -11.84 14.88
CA GLY A 32 6.26 -10.56 15.61
C GLY A 32 5.49 -9.39 14.99
N SER A 33 4.89 -9.57 13.81
CA SER A 33 3.98 -8.58 13.21
C SER A 33 2.60 -8.59 13.90
N SER A 34 1.94 -7.44 13.95
CA SER A 34 0.56 -7.31 14.47
C SER A 34 -0.49 -7.99 13.58
N PHE A 35 -0.12 -8.37 12.36
CA PHE A 35 -0.97 -9.05 11.37
C PHE A 35 -0.23 -10.25 10.81
N ASN A 36 -0.91 -11.37 10.55
CA ASN A 36 -0.32 -12.56 9.95
C ASN A 36 -0.31 -12.48 8.41
N TYR A 37 -1.40 -11.99 7.81
CA TYR A 37 -1.45 -11.81 6.36
C TYR A 37 -2.42 -10.71 5.91
N VAL A 38 -2.17 -10.18 4.71
CA VAL A 38 -3.08 -9.33 3.95
C VAL A 38 -3.12 -9.75 2.49
N LYS A 39 -4.26 -9.55 1.84
CA LYS A 39 -4.46 -9.83 0.43
C LYS A 39 -4.86 -8.55 -0.28
N HIS A 40 -3.95 -8.11 -1.13
CA HIS A 40 -4.18 -6.97 -2.01
C HIS A 40 -4.70 -7.46 -3.36
N ARG A 41 -5.60 -6.71 -3.95
CA ARG A 41 -5.98 -6.83 -5.35
C ARG A 41 -5.62 -5.54 -6.04
N VAL A 42 -4.77 -5.60 -7.05
CA VAL A 42 -4.46 -4.43 -7.87
C VAL A 42 -5.62 -4.20 -8.84
N ASP A 43 -6.25 -3.04 -8.75
CA ASP A 43 -7.37 -2.67 -9.62
C ASP A 43 -6.88 -1.96 -10.88
N ALA A 44 -5.92 -1.06 -10.74
CA ALA A 44 -5.38 -0.29 -11.84
C ALA A 44 -3.93 0.13 -11.60
N VAL A 45 -3.13 0.08 -12.66
CA VAL A 45 -1.79 0.66 -12.71
C VAL A 45 -1.70 1.47 -13.99
N ASP A 46 -1.60 2.79 -13.85
CA ASP A 46 -1.42 3.70 -14.96
C ASP A 46 -0.03 4.31 -14.87
N LYS A 47 0.83 3.92 -15.80
CA LYS A 47 2.22 4.41 -15.86
C LYS A 47 2.31 5.81 -16.44
N ASP A 48 1.38 6.20 -17.31
CA ASP A 48 1.39 7.49 -17.99
C ASP A 48 0.91 8.60 -17.06
N ASN A 49 -0.10 8.30 -16.23
CA ASN A 49 -0.64 9.23 -15.23
C ASN A 49 -0.05 9.05 -13.82
N PHE A 50 0.91 8.13 -13.66
CA PHE A 50 1.52 7.74 -12.39
C PHE A 50 0.47 7.46 -11.29
N THR A 51 -0.58 6.71 -11.65
CA THR A 51 -1.62 6.30 -10.71
C THR A 51 -1.54 4.81 -10.41
N HIS A 52 -1.86 4.45 -9.18
CA HIS A 52 -1.87 3.08 -8.71
C HIS A 52 -3.04 2.90 -7.74
N ALA A 53 -3.98 2.02 -8.10
CA ALA A 53 -5.13 1.69 -7.29
C ALA A 53 -5.11 0.21 -6.90
N TYR A 54 -5.31 -0.07 -5.61
CA TYR A 54 -5.37 -1.42 -5.08
C TYR A 54 -6.37 -1.50 -3.93
N ASN A 55 -6.96 -2.68 -3.74
CA ASN A 55 -7.87 -2.98 -2.66
C ASN A 55 -7.24 -3.96 -1.68
N LEU A 56 -7.46 -3.73 -0.39
CA LEU A 56 -7.35 -4.75 0.63
C LEU A 56 -8.68 -5.51 0.70
N ILE A 57 -8.68 -6.76 0.26
CA ILE A 57 -9.91 -7.60 0.12
C ILE A 57 -9.98 -8.74 1.14
N GLU A 58 -8.86 -9.07 1.79
CA GLU A 58 -8.78 -10.14 2.78
C GLU A 58 -7.57 -9.85 3.70
N GLY A 59 -7.60 -10.37 4.92
CA GLY A 59 -6.47 -10.30 5.85
C GLY A 59 -6.85 -9.79 7.23
N ASP A 60 -5.96 -9.98 8.18
CA ASP A 60 -6.19 -9.67 9.60
C ASP A 60 -6.36 -8.17 9.88
N ALA A 61 -5.99 -7.33 8.91
CA ALA A 61 -6.24 -5.90 8.94
C ALA A 61 -7.71 -5.52 8.62
N LEU A 62 -8.48 -6.44 8.02
CA LEU A 62 -9.92 -6.31 7.89
C LEU A 62 -10.58 -6.90 9.14
N SER A 63 -11.54 -6.16 9.70
CA SER A 63 -12.34 -6.63 10.84
C SER A 63 -13.73 -7.02 10.35
N ASP A 64 -14.53 -7.68 11.18
CA ASP A 64 -15.92 -8.06 10.85
C ASP A 64 -16.82 -6.87 10.46
N LYS A 65 -16.36 -5.64 10.74
CA LYS A 65 -17.05 -4.39 10.42
C LYS A 65 -16.51 -3.70 9.17
N LEU A 66 -15.41 -4.18 8.60
CA LEU A 66 -14.69 -3.55 7.50
C LEU A 66 -14.58 -4.53 6.33
N GLU A 67 -15.45 -4.36 5.34
CA GLU A 67 -15.54 -5.21 4.14
C GLU A 67 -14.29 -5.10 3.26
N LYS A 68 -13.84 -3.87 3.00
CA LYS A 68 -12.76 -3.61 2.06
C LYS A 68 -12.12 -2.26 2.34
N ILE A 69 -10.83 -2.11 2.01
CA ILE A 69 -10.19 -0.80 1.93
C ILE A 69 -9.68 -0.59 0.52
N SER A 70 -10.12 0.47 -0.15
CA SER A 70 -9.63 0.86 -1.47
C SER A 70 -8.59 1.96 -1.32
N TYR A 71 -7.41 1.76 -1.87
CA TYR A 71 -6.33 2.73 -1.89
C TYR A 71 -6.10 3.22 -3.32
N GLU A 72 -5.99 4.52 -3.50
CA GLU A 72 -5.68 5.16 -4.77
C GLU A 72 -4.54 6.15 -4.53
N THR A 73 -3.41 5.92 -5.18
CA THR A 73 -2.22 6.78 -5.09
C THR A 73 -1.93 7.38 -6.45
N LYS A 74 -1.70 8.69 -6.49
CA LYS A 74 -1.32 9.45 -7.68
C LYS A 74 -0.08 10.28 -7.39
N LEU A 75 0.94 10.17 -8.22
CA LEU A 75 2.08 11.08 -8.20
C LEU A 75 1.81 12.23 -9.18
N VAL A 76 2.04 13.45 -8.74
CA VAL A 76 1.89 14.65 -9.56
C VAL A 76 3.21 15.41 -9.52
N ALA A 77 3.77 15.71 -10.69
CA ALA A 77 4.95 16.56 -10.78
C ALA A 77 4.62 17.98 -10.33
N SER A 78 5.52 18.58 -9.56
CA SER A 78 5.44 19.98 -9.12
C SER A 78 6.39 20.84 -9.96
N PRO A 79 6.08 22.14 -10.15
CA PRO A 79 6.90 23.05 -10.96
C PRO A 79 8.34 23.26 -10.44
N ASP A 80 8.59 22.94 -9.17
CA ASP A 80 9.89 23.04 -8.49
C ASP A 80 10.80 21.81 -8.74
N GLY A 81 10.36 20.86 -9.58
CA GLY A 81 11.06 19.61 -9.83
C GLY A 81 10.84 18.54 -8.74
N SER A 82 9.99 18.82 -7.74
CA SER A 82 9.54 17.83 -6.76
C SER A 82 8.33 17.05 -7.27
N SER A 83 7.88 16.07 -6.49
CA SER A 83 6.62 15.36 -6.75
C SER A 83 5.73 15.38 -5.52
N VAL A 84 4.42 15.47 -5.76
CA VAL A 84 3.38 15.40 -4.73
C VAL A 84 2.67 14.06 -4.83
N ILE A 85 2.71 13.29 -3.75
CA ILE A 85 1.98 12.03 -3.62
C ILE A 85 0.59 12.34 -3.06
N LYS A 86 -0.45 12.14 -3.86
CA LYS A 86 -1.84 12.18 -3.43
C LYS A 86 -2.30 10.76 -3.17
N SER A 87 -2.60 10.44 -1.91
CA SER A 87 -3.14 9.14 -1.53
C SER A 87 -4.56 9.31 -0.98
N VAL A 88 -5.49 8.53 -1.52
CA VAL A 88 -6.89 8.46 -1.11
C VAL A 88 -7.15 7.06 -0.58
N SER A 89 -7.66 6.96 0.65
CA SER A 89 -8.07 5.69 1.27
C SER A 89 -9.58 5.72 1.49
N LYS A 90 -10.28 4.76 0.90
CA LYS A 90 -11.74 4.59 1.03
C LYS A 90 -12.00 3.32 1.82
N TYR A 91 -12.61 3.47 2.98
CA TYR A 91 -12.94 2.36 3.87
C TYR A 91 -14.40 1.98 3.65
N HIS A 92 -14.64 0.73 3.27
CA HIS A 92 -15.97 0.17 3.06
C HIS A 92 -16.34 -0.67 4.28
N MET A 93 -17.34 -0.23 5.02
CA MET A 93 -17.77 -0.87 6.27
C MET A 93 -19.11 -1.58 6.09
N PHE A 94 -19.30 -2.64 6.87
CA PHE A 94 -20.60 -3.29 6.99
C PHE A 94 -21.49 -2.49 7.96
N GLY A 95 -22.52 -1.83 7.42
CA GLY A 95 -23.47 -1.01 8.17
C GLY A 95 -22.99 0.40 8.52
N ASP A 96 -23.76 1.11 9.34
CA ASP A 96 -23.42 2.46 9.84
C ASP A 96 -22.44 2.37 11.02
N VAL A 97 -21.20 1.99 10.72
CA VAL A 97 -20.12 2.00 11.72
C VAL A 97 -19.24 3.22 11.46
N GLU A 98 -19.00 3.99 12.52
CA GLU A 98 -18.13 5.17 12.46
C GLU A 98 -16.66 4.75 12.59
N ILE A 99 -15.82 5.16 11.63
CA ILE A 99 -14.38 4.95 11.69
C ILE A 99 -13.79 5.96 12.67
N LYS A 100 -13.11 5.46 13.70
CA LYS A 100 -12.37 6.33 14.61
C LYS A 100 -11.22 7.01 13.88
N GLU A 101 -11.15 8.32 14.00
CA GLU A 101 -10.11 9.16 13.39
C GLU A 101 -8.68 8.71 13.74
N GLU A 102 -8.50 8.13 14.94
CA GLU A 102 -7.24 7.60 15.43
C GLU A 102 -6.63 6.54 14.49
N HIS A 103 -7.44 5.59 13.98
CA HIS A 103 -6.97 4.56 13.07
C HIS A 103 -6.57 5.12 11.70
N VAL A 104 -7.26 6.16 11.23
CA VAL A 104 -6.90 6.86 9.98
C VAL A 104 -5.57 7.58 10.14
N LYS A 105 -5.34 8.20 11.30
CA LYS A 105 -4.09 8.90 11.62
C LYS A 105 -2.90 7.95 11.67
N GLU A 106 -3.03 6.81 12.34
CA GLU A 106 -1.98 5.78 12.37
C GLU A 106 -1.63 5.27 10.97
N GLY A 107 -2.64 5.01 10.13
CA GLY A 107 -2.44 4.60 8.74
C GLY A 107 -1.66 5.65 7.94
N LYS A 108 -2.03 6.92 8.10
CA LYS A 108 -1.32 8.05 7.47
C LYS A 108 0.12 8.17 7.94
N GLU A 109 0.39 8.02 9.23
CA GLU A 109 1.74 8.09 9.79
C GLU A 109 2.63 6.94 9.30
N LYS A 110 2.10 5.72 9.23
CA LYS A 110 2.82 4.56 8.66
C LYS A 110 3.16 4.80 7.18
N ALA A 111 2.21 5.28 6.39
CA ALA A 111 2.45 5.62 4.98
C ALA A 111 3.52 6.72 4.83
N SER A 112 3.45 7.78 5.65
CA SER A 112 4.42 8.87 5.65
C SER A 112 5.84 8.38 5.96
N HIS A 113 6.00 7.52 6.97
CA HIS A 113 7.31 6.93 7.29
C HIS A 113 7.85 6.07 6.14
N LEU A 114 7.00 5.28 5.49
CA LEU A 114 7.40 4.48 4.35
C LEU A 114 7.88 5.34 3.18
N PHE A 115 7.15 6.41 2.84
CA PHE A 115 7.55 7.32 1.77
C PHE A 115 8.87 8.03 2.07
N LYS A 116 9.10 8.47 3.32
CA LYS A 116 10.38 9.08 3.73
C LYS A 116 11.55 8.09 3.61
N LEU A 117 11.34 6.83 3.97
CA LEU A 117 12.37 5.81 3.86
C LEU A 117 12.75 5.58 2.39
N ILE A 118 11.75 5.50 1.51
CA ILE A 118 11.94 5.34 0.07
C ILE A 118 12.64 6.56 -0.53
N GLU A 119 12.21 7.77 -0.16
CA GLU A 119 12.85 9.02 -0.59
C GLU A 119 14.32 9.05 -0.18
N GLY A 120 14.64 8.70 1.06
CA GLY A 120 16.02 8.59 1.54
C GLY A 120 16.83 7.58 0.73
N TYR A 121 16.28 6.39 0.51
CA TYR A 121 16.94 5.36 -0.30
C TYR A 121 17.20 5.81 -1.74
N LEU A 122 16.20 6.40 -2.41
CA LEU A 122 16.35 6.90 -3.79
C LEU A 122 17.37 8.04 -3.87
N LYS A 123 17.44 8.89 -2.84
CA LYS A 123 18.42 9.97 -2.76
C LYS A 123 19.86 9.45 -2.61
N ASP A 124 20.03 8.38 -1.83
CA ASP A 124 21.34 7.75 -1.63
C ASP A 124 21.76 6.85 -2.81
N HIS A 125 20.80 6.47 -3.68
CA HIS A 125 20.99 5.60 -4.84
C HIS A 125 20.40 6.19 -6.14
N PRO A 126 20.91 7.34 -6.62
CA PRO A 126 20.34 8.08 -7.74
C PRO A 126 20.45 7.37 -9.10
N ASP A 127 21.23 6.30 -9.19
CA ASP A 127 21.52 5.55 -10.41
C ASP A 127 20.63 4.31 -10.61
N VAL A 128 19.89 3.87 -9.58
CA VAL A 128 19.18 2.58 -9.58
C VAL A 128 17.85 2.61 -10.35
N TYR A 129 17.24 3.79 -10.51
CA TYR A 129 15.91 3.96 -11.12
C TYR A 129 15.84 5.11 -12.14
N ASN A 130 16.88 5.28 -12.96
CA ASN A 130 16.91 6.22 -14.10
C ASN A 130 16.28 5.68 -15.38
#